data_AF-A0A662GYS9-F1
#
_entry.id   AF-A0A662GYS9-F1
#
_cell.length_a   1.000
_cell.length_b   1.000
_cell.length_c   1.000
_cell.angle_alpha   90.00
_cell.angle_beta   90.00
_cell.angle_gamma   90.00
#
_symmetry.space_group_name_H-M   'P 1'
#
loop_
_entity.id
_entity.type
_entity.pdbx_description
1 polymer ?
#
loop_
_entity_poly.entity_id
_entity_poly.type
_entity_poly.pdbx_seq_one_letter_code
_entity_poly.pdbx_strand_id
1 'polypeptide(L)'
;MRGPHIILICEVATPRSYRDIGRVLREEGVLSDGDAATFEEAIRLRNILIHNHVYIGPREVYEAAGRLREELVRVAVKVLDYMRGRGIDP
;
A
#
# COMPACT_ATOMS: atom_id res chain seq x y z
N MET A 1 -9.77 -13.16 -2.98
CA MET A 1 -9.12 -12.46 -1.85
C MET A 1 -7.66 -12.90 -1.80
N ARG A 2 -6.72 -12.05 -2.24
CA ARG A 2 -5.26 -12.32 -2.22
C ARG A 2 -4.61 -11.43 -1.15
N GLY A 3 -4.85 -11.76 0.12
CA GLY A 3 -4.32 -11.06 1.30
C GLY A 3 -3.20 -11.73 2.12
N PRO A 4 -2.69 -12.97 1.87
CA PRO A 4 -1.74 -13.59 2.82
C PRO A 4 -0.27 -13.17 2.64
N HIS A 5 0.16 -12.74 1.45
CA HIS A 5 1.59 -12.67 1.13
C HIS A 5 2.33 -11.49 1.77
N ILE A 6 1.64 -10.40 2.06
CA ILE A 6 2.26 -9.21 2.69
C ILE A 6 2.57 -9.43 4.17
N ILE A 7 1.93 -10.42 4.81
CA ILE A 7 2.20 -10.79 6.20
C ILE A 7 3.53 -11.54 6.29
N LEU A 8 3.89 -12.33 5.26
CA LEU A 8 5.18 -13.02 5.17
C LEU A 8 6.37 -12.06 5.04
N ILE A 9 6.13 -10.85 4.52
CA ILE A 9 7.13 -9.77 4.45
C ILE A 9 7.42 -9.23 5.85
N CYS A 10 6.41 -9.21 6.73
CA CYS A 10 6.51 -8.60 8.05
C CYS A 10 6.95 -9.64 9.10
N GLU A 11 8.20 -10.12 8.99
CA GLU A 11 8.78 -11.09 9.95
C GLU A 11 8.88 -10.52 11.38
N VAL A 12 8.99 -9.19 11.50
CA VAL A 12 9.28 -8.49 12.76
C VAL A 12 8.01 -8.12 13.56
N ALA A 13 6.85 -7.99 12.88
CA ALA A 13 5.58 -7.70 13.53
C ALA A 13 4.39 -8.03 12.62
N THR A 14 3.42 -8.83 13.11
CA THR A 14 2.15 -9.04 12.41
C THR A 14 1.41 -7.71 12.28
N PRO A 15 1.17 -7.19 11.06
CA PRO A 15 0.50 -5.91 10.88
C PRO A 15 -0.95 -6.00 11.37
N ARG A 16 -1.37 -5.09 12.25
CA ARG A 16 -2.76 -5.04 12.76
C ARG A 16 -3.66 -4.18 11.87
N SER A 17 -3.08 -3.45 10.92
CA SER A 17 -3.77 -2.57 9.99
C SER A 17 -2.94 -2.37 8.71
N TYR A 18 -3.56 -1.87 7.64
CA TYR A 18 -2.82 -1.48 6.43
C TYR A 18 -1.77 -0.39 6.70
N ARG A 19 -2.04 0.51 7.66
CA ARG A 19 -1.05 1.52 8.07
C ARG A 19 0.17 0.87 8.71
N ASP A 20 -0.02 -0.19 9.49
CA ASP A 20 1.09 -0.95 10.06
C ASP A 20 1.94 -1.61 8.98
N ILE A 21 1.34 -2.08 7.88
CA ILE A 21 2.09 -2.62 6.74
C ILE A 21 3.02 -1.54 6.16
N GLY A 22 2.51 -0.34 5.91
CA GLY A 22 3.32 0.77 5.38
C GLY A 22 4.46 1.16 6.33
N ARG A 23 4.20 1.15 7.64
CA ARG A 23 5.22 1.40 8.66
C ARG A 23 6.32 0.35 8.65
N VAL A 24 5.96 -0.95 8.66
CA VAL A 24 6.93 -2.05 8.65
C VAL A 24 7.77 -2.03 7.38
N LEU A 25 7.16 -1.84 6.21
CA LEU A 25 7.88 -1.75 4.94
C LEU A 25 8.87 -0.57 4.90
N ARG A 26 8.56 0.54 5.58
CA ARG A 26 9.50 1.65 5.74
C ARG A 26 10.64 1.32 6.70
N GLU A 27 10.33 0.71 7.85
CA GLU A 27 11.32 0.30 8.86
C GLU A 27 12.33 -0.72 8.29
N GLU A 28 11.87 -1.60 7.39
CA GLU A 28 12.70 -2.54 6.63
C GLU A 28 13.44 -1.90 5.43
N GLY A 29 13.29 -0.59 5.21
CA GLY A 29 13.95 0.14 4.12
C GLY A 29 13.37 -0.09 2.72
N VAL A 30 12.23 -0.77 2.60
CA VAL A 30 11.55 -1.03 1.32
C VAL A 30 10.90 0.24 0.76
N LEU A 31 10.27 1.02 1.64
CA LEU A 31 9.65 2.29 1.29
C LEU A 31 10.48 3.43 1.85
N SER A 32 10.73 4.45 1.03
CA SER A 32 11.19 5.74 1.52
C SER A 32 10.07 6.45 2.30
N ASP A 33 10.37 7.55 3.01
CA ASP A 33 9.33 8.36 3.65
C ASP A 33 8.28 8.87 2.65
N GLY A 34 8.70 9.23 1.44
CA GLY A 34 7.79 9.65 0.36
C GLY A 34 6.89 8.50 -0.11
N ASP A 35 7.45 7.31 -0.30
CA ASP A 35 6.68 6.13 -0.70
C ASP A 35 5.70 5.69 0.40
N ALA A 36 6.11 5.78 1.67
CA ALA A 36 5.25 5.48 2.81
C ALA A 36 4.08 6.46 2.91
N ALA A 37 4.31 7.75 2.64
CA ALA A 37 3.25 8.75 2.56
C ALA A 37 2.26 8.47 1.42
N THR A 38 2.76 8.12 0.23
CA THR A 38 1.91 7.65 -0.89
C THR A 38 1.09 6.43 -0.49
N PHE A 39 1.72 5.43 0.14
CA PHE A 39 1.04 4.22 0.57
C PHE A 39 -0.08 4.52 1.55
N GLU A 40 0.14 5.44 2.49
CA GLU A 40 -0.90 5.90 3.41
C GLU A 40 -2.04 6.63 2.68
N GLU A 41 -1.74 7.43 1.66
CA GLU A 41 -2.76 8.10 0.85
C GLU A 41 -3.63 7.10 0.08
N ALA A 42 -3.03 6.04 -0.44
CA ALA A 42 -3.77 4.96 -1.07
C ALA A 42 -4.68 4.20 -0.09
N ILE A 43 -4.23 4.01 1.16
CA ILE A 43 -5.08 3.44 2.23
C ILE A 43 -6.26 4.37 2.52
N ARG A 44 -6.04 5.69 2.57
CA ARG A 44 -7.13 6.66 2.75
C ARG A 44 -8.14 6.58 1.61
N LEU A 45 -7.67 6.52 0.35
CA LEU A 45 -8.54 6.34 -0.81
C LEU A 45 -9.35 5.04 -0.72
N ARG A 46 -8.70 3.91 -0.37
CA ARG A 46 -9.38 2.63 -0.12
C ARG A 46 -10.47 2.74 0.95
N ASN A 47 -10.22 3.48 2.02
CA ASN A 47 -11.21 3.66 3.08
C ASN A 47 -12.41 4.49 2.62
N ILE A 48 -12.19 5.52 1.80
CA ILE A 48 -13.27 6.29 1.17
C ILE A 48 -14.10 5.37 0.28
N LEU A 49 -13.44 4.58 -0.58
CA LEU A 49 -14.11 3.66 -1.51
C LEU A 49 -14.96 2.59 -0.82
N ILE A 50 -14.62 2.21 0.41
CA ILE A 50 -15.32 1.12 1.10
C ILE A 50 -16.36 1.67 2.07
N HIS A 51 -16.02 2.71 2.82
CA HIS A 51 -16.87 3.21 3.91
C HIS A 51 -17.69 4.45 3.53
N ASN A 52 -17.20 5.28 2.62
CA ASN A 52 -17.79 6.59 2.30
C ASN A 52 -18.19 6.73 0.82
N HIS A 53 -18.32 5.62 0.08
CA HIS A 53 -18.56 5.64 -1.37
C HIS A 53 -19.88 6.32 -1.77
N VAL A 54 -20.86 6.37 -0.87
CA VAL A 54 -22.14 7.07 -1.07
C VAL A 54 -22.02 8.60 -0.97
N TYR A 55 -20.93 9.13 -0.42
CA TYR A 55 -20.72 10.56 -0.19
C TYR A 55 -19.68 11.20 -1.12
N ILE A 56 -19.06 10.41 -2.00
CA ILE A 56 -18.05 10.87 -2.95
C ILE A 56 -18.50 10.61 -4.39
N GLY A 57 -18.30 11.59 -5.27
CA GLY A 57 -18.60 11.43 -6.69
C GLY A 57 -17.58 10.55 -7.40
N PRO A 58 -17.99 9.77 -8.43
CA PRO A 58 -17.07 8.97 -9.24
C PRO A 58 -15.91 9.77 -9.85
N ARG A 59 -16.15 11.05 -10.18
CA ARG A 59 -15.13 11.95 -10.70
C ARG A 59 -14.02 12.24 -9.68
N GLU A 60 -14.39 12.53 -8.43
CA GLU A 60 -13.43 12.83 -7.36
C GLU A 60 -12.57 11.61 -7.06
N VAL A 61 -13.16 10.41 -7.10
CA VAL A 61 -12.44 9.13 -7.01
C VAL A 61 -11.46 8.98 -8.17
N TYR A 62 -11.90 9.23 -9.41
CA TYR A 62 -11.05 9.10 -10.60
C TYR A 62 -9.85 10.05 -10.54
N GLU A 63 -10.07 11.31 -10.19
CA GLU A 63 -9.01 12.31 -10.05
C GLU A 63 -8.04 11.93 -8.92
N ALA A 64 -8.53 11.48 -7.76
CA ALA A 64 -7.69 11.01 -6.67
C ALA A 64 -6.86 9.77 -7.05
N ALA A 65 -7.45 8.80 -7.73
CA ALA A 65 -6.74 7.61 -8.21
C ALA A 65 -5.70 7.97 -9.27
N GLY A 66 -6.02 8.90 -10.18
CA GLY A 66 -5.12 9.38 -11.22
C GLY A 66 -3.85 10.00 -10.65
N ARG A 67 -3.97 10.78 -9.57
CA ARG A 67 -2.82 11.40 -8.88
C ARG A 67 -1.89 10.42 -8.18
N LEU A 68 -2.36 9.22 -7.88
CA LEU A 68 -1.58 8.18 -7.19
C LEU A 68 -1.04 7.12 -8.14
N ARG A 69 -1.42 7.15 -9.43
CA ARG A 69 -1.19 6.04 -10.37
C ARG A 69 0.28 5.68 -10.48
N GLU A 70 1.14 6.66 -10.74
CA GLU A 70 2.56 6.41 -11.03
C GLU A 70 3.31 6.03 -9.75
N GLU A 71 2.96 6.70 -8.65
CA GLU A 71 3.51 6.49 -7.33
C GLU A 71 3.15 5.08 -6.83
N LEU A 72 1.92 4.63 -7.01
CA LEU A 72 1.47 3.31 -6.61
C LEU A 72 2.13 2.20 -7.42
N VAL A 73 2.33 2.40 -8.73
CA VAL A 73 3.09 1.45 -9.55
C VAL A 73 4.52 1.34 -9.02
N ARG A 74 5.17 2.47 -8.74
CA ARG A 74 6.52 2.51 -8.17
C ARG A 74 6.59 1.79 -6.82
N VAL A 75 5.64 2.06 -5.92
CA VAL A 75 5.56 1.38 -4.62
C VAL A 75 5.38 -0.13 -4.79
N ALA A 76 4.48 -0.55 -5.68
CA ALA A 76 4.24 -1.96 -5.95
C ALA A 76 5.50 -2.66 -6.48
N VAL A 77 6.23 -2.04 -7.41
CA VAL A 77 7.50 -2.60 -7.92
C VAL A 77 8.52 -2.79 -6.80
N LYS A 78 8.69 -1.80 -5.91
CA LYS A 78 9.63 -1.92 -4.77
C LYS A 78 9.27 -3.08 -3.84
N VAL A 79 7.98 -3.25 -3.53
CA VAL A 79 7.52 -4.37 -2.70
C VAL A 79 7.77 -5.70 -3.40
N LEU A 80 7.48 -5.80 -4.71
CA LEU A 80 7.72 -7.01 -5.50
C LEU A 80 9.21 -7.39 -5.56
N ASP A 81 10.08 -6.41 -5.77
CA ASP A 81 11.53 -6.64 -5.83
C ASP A 81 12.08 -7.08 -4.46
N TYR A 82 11.56 -6.49 -3.38
CA TYR A 82 11.87 -6.94 -2.03
C TYR A 82 11.43 -8.39 -1.77
N MET A 83 10.20 -8.75 -2.15
CA MET A 83 9.69 -10.12 -2.00
C MET A 83 10.55 -11.13 -2.76
N ARG A 84 10.90 -10.83 -4.01
CA ARG A 84 11.80 -11.65 -4.84
C ARG A 84 13.18 -11.80 -4.22
N GLY A 85 13.75 -10.71 -3.68
CA GLY A 85 15.03 -10.72 -2.99
C GLY A 85 15.06 -11.63 -1.75
N ARG A 86 13.90 -11.89 -1.13
CA ARG A 86 13.74 -12.82 -0.01
C ARG A 86 13.26 -14.22 -0.40
N GLY A 87 13.09 -14.50 -1.69
CA GLY A 87 12.54 -15.79 -2.15
C GLY A 87 11.07 -15.99 -1.78
N ILE A 88 10.34 -14.91 -1.49
CA ILE A 88 8.89 -14.94 -1.25
C ILE A 88 8.20 -14.84 -2.61
N ASP A 89 7.37 -15.84 -2.93
CA ASP A 89 6.57 -15.83 -4.17
C ASP A 89 5.46 -14.74 -4.09
N PRO A 90 5.47 -13.73 -4.99
CA PRO A 90 4.56 -12.58 -4.92
C PRO A 90 3.09 -12.82 -5.29
#